data_AF-A0A1E1XTY4-F1
#
_entry.id   AF-A0A1E1XTY4-F1
#
_cell.length_a   1.000
_cell.length_b   1.000
_cell.length_c   1.000
_cell.angle_alpha   90.00
_cell.angle_beta   90.00
_cell.angle_gamma   90.00
#
_symmetry.space_group_name_H-M   'P 1'
#
loop_
_entity.id
_entity.type
_entity.pdbx_description
1 polymer ?
#
loop_
_entity_poly.entity_id
_entity_poly.type
_entity_poly.pdbx_seq_one_letter_code
_entity_poly.pdbx_strand_id
1 'polypeptide(L)' 'MNLIGITLVACILLALASPLNACGRCQGSCERQSCYHVPGKNGLQTRYFPRPDRSGCEPYSSTSNCKGKFYETDDKCK' A
#
# COMPACT_ATOMS: atom_id res chain seq x y z
N MET A 1 16.69 -14.42 -40.79
CA MET A 1 15.99 -14.13 -39.52
C MET A 1 17.04 -14.02 -38.43
N ASN A 2 17.34 -12.79 -38.00
CA ASN A 2 18.51 -12.50 -37.18
C ASN A 2 18.17 -12.74 -35.71
N LEU A 3 18.91 -13.62 -35.03
CA LEU A 3 18.66 -14.07 -33.66
C LEU A 3 18.50 -12.89 -32.68
N ILE A 4 19.20 -11.79 -32.97
CA ILE A 4 19.18 -10.52 -32.24
C ILE A 4 17.81 -9.82 -32.31
N GLY A 5 17.11 -9.93 -33.43
CA GLY A 5 15.78 -9.33 -33.59
C GLY A 5 14.71 -10.05 -32.77
N ILE A 6 14.83 -11.36 -32.63
CA ILE A 6 13.87 -12.18 -31.86
C ILE A 6 14.04 -11.93 -30.36
N THR A 7 15.29 -11.81 -29.88
CA THR A 7 15.58 -11.54 -28.47
C THR A 7 15.13 -10.14 -28.04
N LEU A 8 15.30 -9.12 -28.90
CA LEU A 8 14.81 -7.76 -28.62
C LEU A 8 13.29 -7.70 -28.48
N VAL A 9 12.56 -8.36 -29.38
CA VAL A 9 11.08 -8.39 -29.34
C VAL A 9 10.58 -9.14 -28.11
N ALA A 10 11.23 -10.24 -27.71
CA ALA A 10 10.90 -10.97 -26.49
C ALA A 10 11.12 -10.12 -25.23
N CYS A 11 12.24 -9.39 -25.15
CA CYS A 11 12.53 -8.51 -24.01
C CYS A 11 11.52 -7.36 -23.86
N ILE A 12 11.08 -6.76 -24.98
CA ILE A 12 10.05 -5.71 -24.95
C ILE A 12 8.72 -6.27 -24.45
N LEU A 13 8.29 -7.45 -24.93
CA LEU A 13 7.05 -8.08 -24.48
C LEU A 13 7.08 -8.47 -22.99
N LEU A 14 8.21 -8.93 -22.47
CA LEU A 14 8.40 -9.21 -21.04
C LEU A 14 8.33 -7.96 -20.16
N ALA A 15 8.83 -6.82 -20.65
CA ALA A 15 8.72 -5.54 -19.95
C ALA A 15 7.28 -5.02 -19.92
N LEU A 16 6.51 -5.17 -21.00
CA LEU A 16 5.09 -4.80 -21.06
C LEU A 16 4.19 -5.69 -20.17
N ALA A 17 4.56 -6.94 -19.93
CA ALA A 17 3.86 -7.81 -18.97
C ALA A 17 4.12 -7.42 -17.50
N SER A 18 5.11 -6.56 -17.23
CA SER A 18 5.65 -6.32 -15.89
C SER A 18 5.45 -4.90 -15.30
N PRO A 19 4.31 -4.20 -15.51
CA PRO A 19 3.95 -3.13 -14.56
C PRO A 19 2.68 -3.39 -13.75
N LEU A 20 1.91 -4.46 -14.02
CA LEU A 20 0.61 -4.67 -13.36
C LEU A 20 0.69 -5.38 -12.00
N ASN A 21 1.74 -6.18 -11.74
CA ASN A 21 1.90 -6.89 -10.46
C ASN A 21 2.65 -6.08 -9.38
N ALA A 22 3.32 -4.98 -9.74
CA ALA A 22 3.97 -4.11 -8.75
C ALA A 22 2.97 -3.18 -8.05
N CYS A 23 1.80 -2.92 -8.64
CA CYS A 23 0.77 -2.05 -8.09
C CYS A 23 -0.36 -2.81 -7.37
N GLY A 24 -0.22 -4.13 -7.16
CA GLY A 24 -1.09 -4.89 -6.26
C GLY A 24 -0.77 -4.68 -4.77
N ARG A 25 0.39 -4.11 -4.46
CA ARG A 25 0.89 -3.89 -3.08
C ARG A 25 0.87 -2.43 -2.62
N CYS A 26 0.22 -1.53 -3.36
CA CYS A 26 0.10 -0.13 -2.96
C CYS A 26 -1.36 0.24 -2.67
N GLN A 27 -1.99 -0.41 -1.69
CA GLN A 27 -3.14 0.20 -1.03
C GLN A 27 -2.69 0.64 0.36
N GLY A 28 -2.93 1.90 0.74
CA GLY A 28 -2.60 2.45 2.06
C GLY A 28 -1.10 2.56 2.40
N SER A 29 -0.69 3.63 3.09
CA SER A 29 0.63 3.73 3.72
C SER A 29 0.69 2.70 4.85
N CYS A 30 1.63 1.76 4.77
CA CYS A 30 1.89 0.77 5.82
C CYS A 30 2.45 1.40 7.09
N GLU A 31 2.98 2.63 6.98
CA GLU A 31 3.62 3.32 8.09
C GLU A 31 2.67 4.32 8.74
N ARG A 32 2.53 4.20 10.06
CA ARG A 32 1.73 5.13 10.86
C ARG A 32 2.39 6.51 10.84
N GLN A 33 1.72 7.46 10.21
CA GLN A 33 2.11 8.86 10.24
C GLN A 33 1.87 9.49 11.62
N SER A 34 2.70 10.46 12.00
CA SER A 34 2.65 11.13 13.31
C SER A 34 1.32 11.80 13.62
N CYS A 35 0.56 12.21 12.61
CA CYS A 35 -0.79 12.75 12.76
C CYS A 35 -1.78 11.75 13.38
N TYR A 36 -1.61 10.44 13.14
CA TYR A 36 -2.41 9.35 13.70
C TYR A 36 -1.81 8.90 15.04
N HIS A 37 -1.82 9.79 16.03
CA HIS A 37 -1.21 9.59 17.35
C HIS A 37 -2.19 9.09 18.41
N VAL A 38 -3.50 9.16 18.17
CA VAL A 38 -4.51 8.73 19.14
C VAL A 38 -4.83 7.26 18.87
N PRO A 39 -4.52 6.32 19.78
CA PRO A 39 -4.90 4.93 19.60
C PRO A 39 -6.42 4.76 19.64
N GLY A 40 -6.96 3.87 18.81
CA GLY A 40 -8.39 3.55 18.77
C GLY A 40 -9.21 4.41 17.80
N LYS A 41 -10.53 4.39 18.00
CA LYS A 41 -11.54 5.01 17.13
C LYS A 41 -12.13 6.29 17.75
N ASN A 42 -11.29 7.13 18.32
CA ASN A 42 -11.70 8.24 19.19
C ASN A 42 -11.50 9.63 18.57
N GLY A 43 -11.08 9.73 17.30
CA GLY A 43 -10.86 11.01 16.60
C GLY A 43 -11.71 11.18 15.34
N LEU A 44 -11.52 12.31 14.68
CA LEU A 44 -12.29 12.72 13.50
C LEU A 44 -12.10 11.77 12.31
N GLN A 45 -10.89 11.23 12.16
CA GLN A 45 -10.56 10.25 11.12
C GLN A 45 -9.83 9.07 11.76
N THR A 46 -10.36 7.87 11.57
CA THR A 46 -9.73 6.61 11.99
C THR A 46 -9.15 5.90 10.78
N ARG A 47 -7.90 5.43 10.87
CA ARG A 47 -7.24 4.58 9.87
C ARG A 47 -6.58 3.38 10.53
N TYR A 48 -6.34 2.34 9.74
CA TYR A 48 -5.79 1.07 10.19
C TYR A 48 -4.36 0.93 9.68
N PHE A 49 -3.46 0.48 10.55
CA PHE A 49 -2.03 0.32 10.25
C PHE A 49 -1.57 -1.09 10.64
N PRO A 50 -0.76 -1.77 9.81
CA PRO A 50 -0.25 -3.10 10.13
C PRO A 50 0.70 -3.04 11.34
N ARG A 51 0.57 -4.00 12.27
CA ARG A 51 1.53 -4.15 13.36
C ARG A 51 2.76 -4.92 12.85
N PRO A 52 3.99 -4.44 13.08
CA PRO A 52 5.20 -5.18 12.68
C PRO A 52 5.36 -6.48 13.48
N ASP A 53 4.96 -6.49 14.75
CA ASP A 53 5.24 -7.59 15.69
C ASP A 53 4.08 -8.60 15.84
N ARG A 54 2.94 -8.39 15.17
CA ARG A 54 1.75 -9.26 15.28
C ARG A 54 1.01 -9.33 13.96
N SER A 55 0.38 -10.47 13.67
CA SER A 55 -0.60 -10.57 12.59
C SER A 55 -1.82 -9.70 12.93
N GLY A 56 -2.03 -8.63 12.17
CA GLY A 56 -3.24 -7.79 12.27
C GLY A 56 -2.94 -6.30 12.22
N CYS A 57 -4.02 -5.51 12.22
CA CYS A 57 -3.95 -4.06 12.13
C CYS A 57 -4.46 -3.36 13.39
N GLU A 58 -3.96 -2.15 13.62
CA GLU A 58 -4.39 -1.28 14.70
C GLU A 58 -5.13 -0.06 14.17
N PRO A 59 -6.28 0.29 14.75
CA PRO A 59 -6.91 1.56 14.50
C PRO A 59 -6.14 2.67 15.23
N TYR A 60 -5.80 3.71 14.48
CA TYR A 60 -5.35 4.99 15.01
C TYR A 60 -6.22 6.12 14.47
N SER A 61 -6.46 7.09 15.32
CA SER A 61 -7.24 8.28 15.04
C SER A 61 -6.37 9.52 14.94
N SER A 62 -6.80 10.44 14.08
CA SER A 62 -6.27 11.80 14.00
C SER A 62 -7.31 12.79 14.49
N THR A 63 -6.86 13.78 15.26
CA THR A 63 -7.66 14.94 15.70
C THR A 63 -7.67 16.06 14.66
N SER A 64 -6.89 15.92 13.58
CA SER A 64 -6.81 16.84 12.45
C SER A 64 -7.01 16.12 11.11
N ASN A 65 -7.23 16.89 10.04
CA ASN A 65 -7.30 16.34 8.68
C ASN A 65 -5.91 15.88 8.23
N CYS A 66 -5.61 14.60 8.42
CA CYS A 66 -4.35 14.03 7.97
C CYS A 66 -4.44 13.60 6.51
N LYS A 67 -3.56 14.16 5.67
CA LYS A 67 -3.49 13.86 4.24
C LYS A 67 -2.68 12.59 3.99
N GLY A 68 -3.11 11.79 3.03
CA GLY A 68 -2.43 10.58 2.59
C GLY A 68 -3.42 9.47 2.25
N LYS A 69 -2.91 8.40 1.64
CA LYS A 69 -3.69 7.18 1.41
C LYS A 69 -3.43 6.24 2.57
N PHE A 70 -4.47 5.85 3.30
CA PHE A 70 -4.38 4.95 4.45
C PHE A 70 -5.54 3.96 4.40
N TYR A 71 -5.42 2.84 5.09
CA TYR A 71 -6.49 1.86 5.16
C TYR A 71 -7.63 2.40 6.03
N GLU A 72 -8.84 2.40 5.48
CA GLU A 72 -10.04 2.91 6.17
C GLU A 72 -10.73 1.83 7.01
N THR A 73 -10.43 0.57 6.75
CA THR A 73 -11.00 -0.60 7.42
C THR A 73 -9.90 -1.59 7.75
N ASP A 74 -10.15 -2.43 8.76
CA ASP A 74 -9.25 -3.51 9.16
C ASP A 74 -9.06 -4.53 8.02
N ASP A 75 -10.12 -4.85 7.28
CA ASP A 75 -10.05 -5.79 6.16
C ASP A 75 -9.22 -5.30 4.99
N LYS A 76 -9.17 -3.99 4.74
CA LYS A 76 -8.29 -3.43 3.70
C LYS A 76 -6.82 -3.50 4.10
N CYS A 77 -6.53 -3.59 5.40
CA CYS A 77 -5.19 -3.55 5.95
C CYS A 77 -4.53 -4.95 6.08
N LYS A 78 -5.34 -6.02 6.02
CA LYS A 78 -4.88 -7.42 6.02
C LYS A 78 -4.52 -7.89 4.62
#